data_AF-A0A354B2T5-F1
#
_entry.id   AF-A0A354B2T5-F1
#
_cell.length_a   1.000
_cell.length_b   1.000
_cell.length_c   1.000
_cell.angle_alpha   90.00
_cell.angle_beta   90.00
_cell.angle_gamma   90.00
#
_symmetry.space_group_name_H-M   'P 1'
#
loop_
_entity.id
_entity.type
_entity.pdbx_description
1 polymer ?
#
loop_
_entity_poly.entity_id
_entity_poly.type
_entity_poly.pdbx_seq_one_letter_code
_entity_poly.pdbx_strand_id
1 'polypeptide(L)'
;MKFLSIPVFSISAPGESPAVFEICANAGNRTLFYGLYGSSLIAFEPNPATAALIRGKCIENRLDLVAILQNALSDNASTLELLLSEGCNIGTASLEFAVGTTTITAEVVPSDAAPETKALNRMYFTRIDVEGHAFQISAGLD
;
A
#
# COMPACT_ATOMS: atom_id res chain seq x y z
N MET A 1 11.08 -11.92 20.35
CA MET A 1 11.00 -10.49 20.75
C MET A 1 9.71 -9.95 20.13
N LYS A 2 8.69 -9.60 20.93
CA LYS A 2 7.40 -9.09 20.41
C LYS A 2 7.52 -7.58 20.23
N PHE A 3 7.47 -7.10 19.00
CA PHE A 3 7.34 -5.67 18.74
C PHE A 3 5.88 -5.26 18.92
N LEU A 4 5.64 -4.38 19.89
CA LEU A 4 4.34 -3.76 20.15
C LEU A 4 4.26 -2.51 19.26
N SER A 5 3.43 -2.53 18.22
CA SER A 5 3.14 -1.32 17.43
C SER A 5 2.11 -0.49 18.18
N ILE A 6 2.50 0.68 18.68
CA ILE A 6 1.57 1.67 19.23
C ILE A 6 1.21 2.62 18.09
N PRO A 7 -0.05 2.67 17.60
CA PRO A 7 -0.44 3.69 16.64
C PRO A 7 -0.58 5.03 17.36
N VAL A 8 0.18 6.03 16.90
CA VAL A 8 -0.02 7.44 17.28
C VAL A 8 -0.99 8.04 16.27
N PHE A 9 -2.12 8.56 16.76
CA PHE A 9 -3.06 9.35 15.95
C PHE A 9 -2.91 10.82 16.34
N SER A 10 -2.83 11.71 15.36
CA SER A 10 -3.18 13.11 15.53
C SER A 10 -4.22 13.46 14.45
N ILE A 11 -5.07 14.44 14.73
CA ILE A 11 -6.12 14.91 13.83
C ILE A 11 -5.63 16.26 13.30
N SER A 12 -5.57 16.42 11.98
CA SER A 12 -5.19 17.68 11.37
C SER A 12 -6.33 18.71 11.44
N ALA A 13 -5.96 19.98 11.36
CA ALA A 13 -6.89 21.10 11.33
C ALA A 13 -7.82 21.06 10.10
N PRO A 14 -9.02 21.64 10.18
CA PRO A 14 -9.97 21.67 9.06
C PRO A 14 -9.40 22.43 7.84
N GLY A 15 -9.49 21.81 6.65
CA GLY A 15 -9.12 22.43 5.36
C GLY A 15 -8.02 21.69 4.59
N GLU A 16 -7.31 20.77 5.23
CA GLU A 16 -6.38 19.84 4.58
C GLU A 16 -7.01 18.45 4.59
N SER A 17 -6.93 17.71 3.47
CA SER A 17 -7.30 16.29 3.42
C SER A 17 -6.02 15.47 3.64
N PRO A 18 -5.65 15.17 4.90
CA PRO A 18 -4.47 14.34 5.19
C PRO A 18 -4.67 12.98 4.53
N ALA A 19 -3.69 12.58 3.72
CA ALA A 19 -3.70 11.28 3.10
C ALA A 19 -2.81 10.30 3.84
N VAL A 20 -3.35 9.10 4.05
CA VAL A 20 -2.60 7.93 4.50
C VAL A 20 -2.00 7.25 3.27
N PHE A 21 -0.74 6.85 3.35
CA PHE A 21 -0.13 5.97 2.37
C PHE A 21 -0.10 4.57 2.95
N GLU A 22 -0.64 3.60 2.23
CA GLU A 22 -0.57 2.20 2.59
C GLU A 22 0.20 1.43 1.53
N ILE A 23 1.39 0.95 1.88
CA ILE A 23 2.29 0.28 0.95
C ILE A 23 2.23 -1.22 1.22
N CYS A 24 1.88 -1.96 0.17
CA CYS A 24 1.43 -3.36 0.20
C CYS A 24 0.15 -3.54 1.02
N ALA A 25 -0.96 -3.19 0.39
CA ALA A 25 -2.29 -3.26 1.01
C ALA A 25 -2.73 -4.69 1.37
N ASN A 26 -2.10 -5.73 0.82
CA ASN A 26 -2.39 -7.14 1.10
C ASN A 26 -3.90 -7.38 0.93
N ALA A 27 -4.60 -8.02 1.88
CA ALA A 27 -6.05 -8.28 1.74
C ALA A 27 -6.95 -7.03 1.79
N GLY A 28 -6.40 -5.84 2.00
CA GLY A 28 -7.12 -4.58 2.14
C GLY A 28 -7.81 -4.39 3.48
N ASN A 29 -7.53 -5.21 4.50
CA ASN A 29 -8.20 -5.09 5.80
C ASN A 29 -7.90 -3.76 6.49
N ARG A 30 -6.66 -3.28 6.36
CA ARG A 30 -6.23 -1.98 6.87
C ARG A 30 -6.71 -0.84 5.98
N THR A 31 -6.71 -1.04 4.67
CA THR A 31 -7.31 -0.12 3.69
C THR A 31 -8.77 0.19 4.01
N LEU A 32 -9.58 -0.85 4.23
CA LEU A 32 -10.97 -0.70 4.63
C LEU A 32 -11.11 -0.03 5.98
N PHE A 33 -10.29 -0.41 6.96
CA PHE A 33 -10.30 0.20 8.28
C PHE A 33 -10.07 1.71 8.18
N TYR A 34 -8.99 2.16 7.53
CA TYR A 34 -8.71 3.59 7.37
C TYR A 34 -9.79 4.33 6.58
N GLY A 35 -10.28 3.73 5.49
CA GLY A 35 -11.34 4.32 4.67
C GLY A 35 -12.65 4.51 5.43
N LEU A 36 -13.05 3.56 6.28
CA LEU A 36 -14.27 3.66 7.09
C LEU A 36 -14.24 4.79 8.13
N TYR A 37 -13.05 5.23 8.55
CA TYR A 37 -12.88 6.40 9.43
C TYR A 37 -12.73 7.72 8.64
N GLY A 38 -13.02 7.72 7.35
CA GLY A 38 -13.09 8.93 6.52
C GLY A 38 -11.73 9.51 6.14
N SER A 39 -10.65 8.73 6.23
CA SER A 39 -9.33 9.17 5.75
C SER A 39 -9.28 9.14 4.23
N SER A 40 -8.68 10.16 3.63
CA SER A 40 -8.16 10.04 2.27
C SER A 40 -6.99 9.05 2.30
N LEU A 41 -6.99 8.07 1.39
CA LEU A 41 -6.03 6.97 1.43
C LEU A 41 -5.55 6.65 0.02
N ILE A 42 -4.24 6.54 -0.15
CA ILE A 42 -3.63 5.92 -1.33
C ILE A 42 -3.01 4.60 -0.87
N ALA A 43 -3.52 3.50 -1.43
CA ALA A 43 -3.02 2.17 -1.16
C ALA A 43 -2.34 1.59 -2.40
N PHE A 44 -1.13 1.10 -2.23
CA PHE A 44 -0.30 0.47 -3.26
C PHE A 44 -0.40 -1.05 -3.11
N GLU A 45 -0.79 -1.72 -4.19
CA GLU A 45 -0.86 -3.18 -4.25
C GLU A 45 -0.43 -3.69 -5.63
N PRO A 46 0.80 -4.25 -5.76
CA PRO A 46 1.31 -4.70 -7.04
C PRO A 46 0.58 -5.93 -7.61
N ASN A 47 -0.04 -6.77 -6.77
CA ASN A 47 -0.74 -7.95 -7.27
C ASN A 47 -2.10 -7.57 -7.88
N PRO A 48 -2.33 -7.78 -9.20
CA PRO A 48 -3.57 -7.37 -9.87
C PRO A 48 -4.82 -8.03 -9.28
N ALA A 49 -4.73 -9.30 -8.89
CA ALA A 49 -5.87 -10.03 -8.33
C ALA A 49 -6.25 -9.46 -6.95
N THR A 50 -5.25 -9.16 -6.13
CA THR A 50 -5.43 -8.54 -4.82
C THR A 50 -5.97 -7.11 -4.97
N ALA A 51 -5.37 -6.29 -5.84
CA ALA A 51 -5.83 -4.93 -6.09
C ALA A 51 -7.31 -4.89 -6.56
N ALA A 52 -7.71 -5.80 -7.46
CA ALA A 52 -9.10 -5.92 -7.89
C ALA A 52 -10.05 -6.28 -6.73
N LEU A 53 -9.63 -7.21 -5.86
CA LEU A 53 -10.40 -7.60 -4.68
C LEU A 53 -10.58 -6.42 -3.70
N ILE A 54 -9.53 -5.65 -3.43
CA ILE A 54 -9.60 -4.47 -2.56
C ILE A 54 -10.55 -3.43 -3.15
N ARG A 55 -10.43 -3.13 -4.47
CA ARG A 55 -11.33 -2.19 -5.15
C ARG A 55 -12.79 -2.61 -5.02
N GLY A 56 -13.10 -3.90 -5.19
CA GLY A 56 -14.44 -4.43 -4.96
C GLY A 56 -14.96 -4.13 -3.56
N LYS A 57 -14.15 -4.39 -2.53
CA LYS A 57 -14.51 -4.07 -1.15
C LYS A 57 -14.70 -2.56 -0.92
N CYS A 58 -13.87 -1.70 -1.51
CA CYS A 58 -14.02 -0.25 -1.42
C CYS A 58 -15.34 0.22 -2.03
N ILE A 59 -15.73 -0.33 -3.18
CA ILE A 59 -17.01 -0.03 -3.84
C ILE A 59 -18.19 -0.48 -2.96
N GLU A 60 -18.16 -1.70 -2.43
CA GLU A 60 -19.21 -2.23 -1.55
C GLU A 60 -19.41 -1.38 -0.29
N ASN A 61 -18.32 -0.80 0.24
CA ASN A 61 -18.33 0.01 1.45
C ASN A 61 -18.41 1.53 1.18
N ARG A 62 -18.57 1.96 -0.09
CA ARG A 62 -18.66 3.38 -0.51
C ARG A 62 -17.47 4.22 -0.02
N LEU A 63 -16.26 3.69 -0.20
CA LEU A 63 -15.03 4.33 0.22
C LEU A 63 -14.47 5.23 -0.89
N ASP A 64 -15.17 6.34 -1.17
CA ASP A 64 -14.87 7.23 -2.32
C ASP A 64 -13.54 8.00 -2.18
N LEU A 65 -12.98 8.05 -0.97
CA LEU A 65 -11.72 8.73 -0.67
C LEU A 65 -10.50 7.78 -0.70
N VAL A 66 -10.69 6.53 -1.15
CA VAL A 66 -9.64 5.51 -1.23
C VAL A 66 -9.25 5.27 -2.69
N ALA A 67 -7.98 5.52 -3.01
CA ALA A 67 -7.38 5.17 -4.30
C ALA A 67 -6.52 3.92 -4.17
N ILE A 68 -6.73 2.95 -5.06
CA ILE A 68 -5.91 1.72 -5.14
C ILE A 68 -5.03 1.78 -6.38
N LEU A 69 -3.73 1.98 -6.18
CA LEU A 69 -2.72 2.00 -7.23
C LEU A 69 -2.10 0.61 -7.39
N GLN A 70 -2.12 0.10 -8.62
CA GLN A 70 -1.63 -1.25 -8.93
C GLN A 70 -0.15 -1.22 -9.36
N ASN A 71 0.68 -0.73 -8.46
CA ASN A 71 2.13 -0.68 -8.58
C ASN A 71 2.74 -0.90 -7.20
N ALA A 72 4.00 -1.33 -7.18
CA ALA A 72 4.82 -1.31 -5.98
C ALA A 72 5.66 -0.03 -5.93
N LEU A 73 6.21 0.26 -4.76
CA LEU A 73 7.11 1.40 -4.58
C LEU A 73 8.57 0.94 -4.47
N SER A 74 9.48 1.78 -4.93
CA SER A 74 10.92 1.65 -4.74
C SER A 74 11.57 3.04 -4.81
N ASP A 75 12.88 3.08 -4.63
CA ASP A 75 13.73 4.24 -4.89
C ASP A 75 13.88 4.59 -6.39
N ASN A 76 13.58 3.66 -7.30
CA ASN A 76 13.73 3.84 -8.75
C ASN A 76 12.62 3.13 -9.54
N ALA A 77 12.33 3.66 -10.73
CA ALA A 77 11.37 3.04 -11.64
C ALA A 77 12.01 1.81 -12.31
N SER A 78 11.36 0.65 -12.19
CA SER A 78 11.83 -0.61 -12.77
C SER A 78 10.70 -1.65 -12.81
N THR A 79 11.05 -2.85 -13.22
CA THR A 79 10.19 -4.02 -13.17
C THR A 79 10.87 -5.09 -12.33
N LEU A 80 10.19 -5.58 -11.30
CA LEU A 80 10.69 -6.63 -10.40
C LEU A 80 9.78 -7.86 -10.43
N GLU A 81 10.35 -9.01 -10.08
CA GLU A 81 9.57 -10.22 -9.82
C GLU A 81 9.07 -10.19 -8.37
N LEU A 82 7.75 -10.25 -8.20
CA LEU A 82 7.11 -10.41 -6.90
C LEU A 82 6.80 -11.90 -6.69
N LEU A 83 7.25 -12.43 -5.57
CA LEU A 83 6.94 -13.80 -5.18
C LEU A 83 5.57 -13.84 -4.51
N LEU A 84 4.66 -14.63 -5.06
CA LEU A 84 3.36 -14.88 -4.44
C LEU A 84 3.45 -16.08 -3.50
N SER A 85 2.88 -15.96 -2.31
CA SER A 85 2.75 -17.09 -1.39
C SER A 85 1.83 -18.16 -1.98
N GLU A 86 2.20 -19.44 -1.84
CA GLU A 86 1.34 -20.54 -2.28
C GLU A 86 0.12 -20.70 -1.37
N GLY A 87 -1.05 -20.85 -2.00
CA GLY A 87 -2.33 -20.95 -1.31
C GLY A 87 -3.01 -19.59 -1.13
N CYS A 88 -4.29 -19.63 -0.75
CA CYS A 88 -5.18 -18.48 -0.62
C CYS A 88 -4.81 -17.58 0.60
N ASN A 89 -3.52 -17.30 0.82
CA ASN A 89 -3.04 -16.32 1.79
C ASN A 89 -3.10 -14.93 1.16
N ILE A 90 -4.33 -14.42 1.05
CA ILE A 90 -4.64 -13.06 0.58
C ILE A 90 -4.01 -11.99 1.52
N GLY A 91 -3.39 -12.39 2.65
CA GLY A 91 -2.87 -11.51 3.70
C GLY A 91 -1.36 -11.27 3.75
N THR A 92 -0.54 -11.91 2.91
CA THR A 92 0.94 -11.76 2.95
C THR A 92 1.56 -11.83 1.54
N ALA A 93 2.02 -10.70 1.02
CA ALA A 93 2.91 -10.61 -0.15
C ALA A 93 4.37 -10.34 0.30
N SER A 94 5.34 -11.06 -0.25
CA SER A 94 6.76 -10.95 0.12
C SER A 94 7.65 -10.68 -1.10
N LEU A 95 8.66 -9.83 -0.94
CA LEU A 95 9.75 -9.61 -1.92
C LEU A 95 11.05 -10.31 -1.47
N GLU A 96 10.97 -11.50 -0.87
CA GLU A 96 12.12 -12.36 -0.56
C GLU A 96 12.27 -13.57 -1.51
N PHE A 97 13.50 -14.08 -1.59
CA PHE A 97 13.86 -15.32 -2.27
C PHE A 97 13.20 -16.55 -1.58
N ALA A 98 12.08 -17.00 -2.16
CA ALA A 98 11.43 -18.31 -2.06
C ALA A 98 10.81 -18.78 -0.72
N VAL A 99 9.46 -18.76 -0.65
CA VAL A 99 8.60 -19.97 -0.40
C VAL A 99 7.27 -19.86 -1.16
N GLY A 100 7.35 -19.68 -2.48
CA GLY A 100 6.20 -19.74 -3.39
C GLY A 100 6.69 -20.06 -4.80
N THR A 101 6.00 -20.92 -5.55
CA THR A 101 6.39 -21.27 -6.93
C THR A 101 5.87 -20.31 -7.98
N THR A 102 4.97 -19.38 -7.60
CA THR A 102 4.35 -18.44 -8.54
C THR A 102 4.96 -17.05 -8.38
N THR A 103 5.58 -16.55 -9.44
CA THR A 103 6.00 -15.15 -9.55
C THR A 103 5.02 -14.37 -10.42
N ILE A 104 4.86 -13.09 -10.12
CA ILE A 104 4.30 -12.12 -11.05
C ILE A 104 5.30 -11.01 -11.29
N THR A 105 5.21 -10.41 -12.46
CA THR A 105 5.96 -9.20 -12.79
C THR A 105 5.21 -7.98 -12.24
N ALA A 106 5.89 -7.15 -11.46
CA ALA A 106 5.34 -5.93 -10.88
C ALA A 106 6.16 -4.72 -11.32
N GLU A 107 5.45 -3.65 -11.72
CA GLU A 107 6.07 -2.33 -11.89
C GLU A 107 6.35 -1.73 -10.52
N VAL A 108 7.59 -1.27 -10.32
CA VAL A 108 7.99 -0.47 -9.16
C VAL A 108 8.27 0.96 -9.60
N VAL A 109 7.81 1.91 -8.81
CA VAL A 109 8.01 3.34 -9.09
C VAL A 109 8.39 4.12 -7.82
N PRO A 110 9.07 5.27 -7.93
CA PRO A 110 9.17 6.23 -6.84
C PRO A 110 7.79 6.71 -6.37
N SER A 111 7.69 7.10 -5.10
CA SER A 111 6.40 7.49 -4.50
C SER A 111 5.80 8.72 -5.15
N ASP A 112 6.60 9.64 -5.68
CA ASP A 112 6.17 10.84 -6.38
C ASP A 112 5.81 10.59 -7.85
N ALA A 113 5.99 9.37 -8.39
CA ALA A 113 5.73 9.10 -9.80
C ALA A 113 4.24 9.11 -10.15
N ALA A 114 3.36 8.84 -9.18
CA ALA A 114 1.92 8.82 -9.38
C ALA A 114 1.31 10.25 -9.25
N PRO A 115 0.49 10.73 -10.20
CA PRO A 115 -0.19 12.02 -10.07
C PRO A 115 -1.02 12.14 -8.79
N GLU A 116 -1.61 11.03 -8.34
CA GLU A 116 -2.41 10.94 -7.12
C GLU A 116 -1.59 11.25 -5.86
N THR A 117 -0.31 10.88 -5.84
CA THR A 117 0.57 11.17 -4.70
C THR A 117 1.01 12.63 -4.69
N LYS A 118 1.23 13.23 -5.86
CA LYS A 118 1.52 14.66 -6.01
C LYS A 118 0.35 15.58 -5.64
N ALA A 119 -0.88 15.09 -5.80
CA ALA A 119 -2.09 15.85 -5.46
C ALA A 119 -2.26 16.04 -3.93
N LEU A 120 -1.47 15.35 -3.13
CA LEU A 120 -1.54 15.40 -1.68
C LEU A 120 -0.56 16.43 -1.15
N ASN A 121 -1.11 17.56 -0.72
CA ASN A 121 -0.32 18.67 -0.17
C ASN A 121 0.46 18.28 1.10
N ARG A 122 0.09 17.17 1.77
CA ARG A 122 0.77 16.65 2.95
C ARG A 122 0.42 15.18 3.22
N MET A 123 1.43 14.31 3.26
CA MET A 123 1.29 12.95 3.79
C MET A 123 1.17 12.98 5.31
N TYR A 124 0.18 12.27 5.86
CA TYR A 124 -0.07 12.26 7.29
C TYR A 124 0.68 11.11 7.99
N PHE A 125 0.63 9.93 7.39
CA PHE A 125 1.32 8.73 7.87
C PHE A 125 1.47 7.75 6.71
N THR A 126 2.59 7.05 6.70
CA THR A 126 2.89 5.99 5.74
C THR A 126 3.05 4.66 6.47
N ARG A 127 2.23 3.67 6.08
CA ARG A 127 2.39 2.28 6.48
C ARG A 127 3.19 1.54 5.42
N ILE A 128 4.29 0.91 5.82
CA ILE A 128 5.06 0.00 4.98
C ILE A 128 4.88 -1.41 5.55
N ASP A 129 4.24 -2.30 4.80
CA ASP A 129 3.99 -3.69 5.18
C ASP A 129 4.52 -4.63 4.09
N VAL A 130 5.84 -4.54 3.87
CA VAL A 130 6.54 -5.32 2.83
C VAL A 130 7.58 -6.22 3.48
N GLU A 131 7.75 -7.42 2.95
CA GLU A 131 8.91 -8.26 3.27
C GLU A 131 10.02 -7.97 2.25
N GLY A 132 11.27 -7.78 2.70
CA GLY A 132 12.46 -7.73 1.82
C GLY A 132 12.79 -6.40 1.10
N HIS A 133 11.85 -5.45 0.97
CA HIS A 133 12.05 -4.21 0.15
C HIS A 133 11.77 -2.88 0.88
N ALA A 134 11.64 -2.91 2.20
CA ALA A 134 11.25 -1.74 3.00
C ALA A 134 12.27 -0.59 2.94
N PHE A 135 13.56 -0.91 2.78
CA PHE A 135 14.63 0.09 2.74
C PHE A 135 14.57 0.95 1.47
N GLN A 136 14.42 0.31 0.31
CA GLN A 136 14.31 0.99 -0.98
C GLN A 136 13.04 1.84 -1.06
N ILE A 137 11.93 1.32 -0.53
CA ILE A 137 10.69 2.09 -0.40
C ILE A 137 10.94 3.34 0.45
N SER A 138 11.55 3.19 1.62
CA SER A 138 11.85 4.33 2.48
C SER A 138 12.78 5.35 1.82
N ALA A 139 13.70 4.92 0.96
CA ALA A 139 14.60 5.81 0.22
C ALA A 139 13.92 6.52 -0.96
N GLY A 140 12.77 6.00 -1.44
CA GLY A 140 11.95 6.61 -2.49
C GLY A 140 10.75 7.40 -1.97
N LEU A 141 10.61 7.56 -0.65
CA LEU A 141 9.61 8.39 0.02
C LEU A 141 10.24 9.75 0.38
N ASP A 142 10.37 10.63 -0.60
CA ASP A 142 10.82 12.03 -0.43
C ASP A 142 9.68 13.02 -0.74
#